data_AF-A0A2N1M104-F1
#
_entry.id   AF-A0A2N1M104-F1
#
_cell.length_a   1.000
_cell.length_b   1.000
_cell.length_c   1.000
_cell.angle_alpha   90.00
_cell.angle_beta   90.00
_cell.angle_gamma   90.00
#
_symmetry.space_group_name_H-M   'P 1'
#
loop_
_entity.id
_entity.type
_entity.pdbx_description
1 polymer ?
#
loop_
_entity_poly.entity_id
_entity_poly.type
_entity_poly.pdbx_seq_one_letter_code
_entity_poly.pdbx_strand_id
1 'polypeptide(L)'
;MLPTLTTLQQRKPYLYSPDWLCPQCNSAPEDLNHLWTCPYILPELNPCSTHRSEVVKFRDSCLSSFSSLKPLDITFQTGFSALDCWNYETPSLSCLWLTRGLLPAHLTTFLKQYFPLSVIYKTISPLLNDFHVALYGEI
;
A
#
# COMPACT_ATOMS: atom_id res chain seq x y z
N MET A 1 -10.70 -12.44 2.44
CA MET A 1 -10.08 -11.58 3.51
C MET A 1 -10.50 -12.00 4.92
N LEU A 2 -9.53 -12.46 5.72
CA LEU A 2 -9.70 -12.75 7.15
C LEU A 2 -9.91 -11.45 7.97
N PRO A 3 -10.79 -11.43 8.99
CA PRO A 3 -11.00 -10.25 9.83
C PRO A 3 -9.80 -10.01 10.77
N THR A 4 -9.46 -8.74 10.98
CA THR A 4 -8.45 -8.33 11.98
C THR A 4 -8.92 -8.61 13.40
N LEU A 5 -8.01 -8.76 14.37
CA LEU A 5 -8.39 -8.90 15.79
C LEU A 5 -9.32 -7.76 16.26
N THR A 6 -9.03 -6.52 15.88
CA THR A 6 -9.90 -5.36 16.17
C THR A 6 -11.31 -5.51 15.61
N THR A 7 -11.45 -6.11 14.42
CA THR A 7 -12.77 -6.41 13.83
C THR A 7 -13.48 -7.53 14.61
N LEU A 8 -12.75 -8.54 15.08
CA LEU A 8 -13.28 -9.63 15.89
C LEU A 8 -13.74 -9.14 17.28
N GLN A 9 -12.95 -8.28 17.93
CA GLN A 9 -13.28 -7.62 19.20
C GLN A 9 -14.59 -6.82 19.09
N GLN A 10 -14.80 -6.08 18.00
CA GLN A 10 -16.04 -5.34 17.78
C GLN A 10 -17.26 -6.25 17.54
N ARG A 11 -17.08 -7.34 16.77
CA ARG A 11 -18.19 -8.24 16.40
C ARG A 11 -18.58 -9.22 17.51
N LYS A 12 -17.62 -9.66 18.33
CA LYS A 12 -17.81 -10.67 19.38
C LYS A 12 -17.03 -10.31 20.65
N PRO A 13 -17.36 -9.19 21.32
CA PRO A 13 -16.63 -8.71 22.50
C PRO A 13 -16.66 -9.67 23.70
N TYR A 14 -17.63 -10.59 23.72
CA TYR A 14 -17.74 -11.64 24.74
C TYR A 14 -16.75 -12.81 24.54
N LEU A 15 -16.15 -12.94 23.35
CA LEU A 15 -15.11 -13.95 23.04
C LEU A 15 -13.71 -13.35 22.94
N TYR A 16 -13.60 -12.09 22.50
CA TYR A 16 -12.33 -11.43 22.25
C TYR A 16 -12.19 -10.23 23.18
N SER A 17 -11.27 -10.30 24.14
CA SER A 17 -11.02 -9.21 25.09
C SER A 17 -10.52 -7.96 24.36
N PRO A 18 -11.00 -6.75 24.71
CA PRO A 18 -10.48 -5.50 24.17
C PRO A 18 -9.01 -5.25 24.53
N ASP A 19 -8.49 -5.91 25.58
CA ASP A 19 -7.10 -5.79 26.01
C ASP A 19 -6.14 -6.65 25.16
N TRP A 20 -6.66 -7.54 24.32
CA TRP A 20 -5.82 -8.36 23.44
C TRP A 20 -5.16 -7.48 22.38
N LEU A 21 -3.83 -7.53 22.35
CA LEU A 21 -2.99 -6.91 21.34
C LEU A 21 -2.72 -7.88 20.19
N CYS A 22 -2.01 -7.43 19.17
CA CYS A 22 -1.61 -8.27 18.06
C CYS A 22 -0.92 -9.54 18.56
N PRO A 23 -1.40 -10.74 18.20
CA PRO A 23 -0.83 -12.01 18.65
C PRO A 23 0.61 -12.23 18.19
N GLN A 24 1.06 -11.49 17.17
CA GLN A 24 2.42 -11.61 16.63
C GLN A 24 3.45 -10.80 17.43
N CYS A 25 3.13 -9.53 17.76
CA CYS A 25 4.10 -8.63 18.40
C CYS A 25 3.74 -8.23 19.83
N ASN A 26 2.48 -8.42 20.24
CA ASN A 26 1.92 -8.02 21.53
C ASN A 26 2.21 -6.56 21.92
N SER A 27 2.34 -5.65 20.94
CA SER A 27 2.77 -4.25 21.18
C SER A 27 1.70 -3.22 20.81
N ALA A 28 0.76 -3.55 19.93
CA ALA A 28 -0.32 -2.66 19.52
C ALA A 28 -1.58 -3.47 19.13
N PRO A 29 -2.77 -2.85 19.08
CA PRO A 29 -3.96 -3.47 18.53
C PRO A 29 -3.71 -3.92 17.08
N GLU A 30 -4.13 -5.14 16.74
CA GLU A 30 -4.07 -5.60 15.35
C GLU A 30 -5.27 -5.06 14.57
N ASP A 31 -5.06 -3.89 13.96
CA ASP A 31 -5.90 -3.36 12.90
C ASP A 31 -5.31 -3.64 11.52
N LEU A 32 -6.00 -3.19 10.48
CA LEU A 32 -5.56 -3.43 9.10
C LEU A 32 -4.20 -2.79 8.83
N ASN A 33 -3.89 -1.63 9.42
CA ASN A 33 -2.60 -0.98 9.23
C ASN A 33 -1.48 -1.79 9.92
N HIS A 34 -1.72 -2.17 11.18
CA HIS A 34 -0.78 -2.95 11.96
C HIS A 34 -0.47 -4.30 11.31
N LEU A 35 -1.45 -4.93 10.65
CA LEU A 35 -1.24 -6.17 9.89
C LEU A 35 -0.16 -6.02 8.80
N TRP A 36 -0.04 -4.85 8.17
CA TRP A 36 0.97 -4.59 7.13
C TRP A 36 2.31 -4.11 7.68
N THR A 37 2.35 -3.61 8.93
CA THR A 37 3.54 -3.00 9.54
C THR A 37 4.13 -3.81 10.69
N CYS A 38 3.51 -4.91 11.11
CA CYS A 38 3.93 -5.67 12.29
C CYS A 38 5.32 -6.33 12.06
N PRO A 39 6.31 -6.05 12.93
CA PRO A 39 7.70 -6.51 12.70
C PRO A 39 7.94 -7.98 13.03
N TYR A 40 6.99 -8.65 13.70
CA TYR A 40 7.12 -10.04 14.19
C TYR A 40 6.28 -11.04 13.40
N ILE A 41 5.73 -10.67 12.25
CA ILE A 41 5.05 -11.67 11.41
C ILE A 41 6.11 -12.64 10.88
N LEU A 42 5.90 -13.94 11.14
CA LEU A 42 6.77 -15.04 10.70
C LEU A 42 7.17 -14.86 9.22
N PRO A 43 8.46 -14.98 8.87
CA PRO A 43 8.96 -14.80 7.49
C PRO A 43 8.25 -15.65 6.43
N GLU A 44 7.71 -16.80 6.82
CA GLU A 44 7.00 -17.76 5.97
C GLU A 44 5.51 -17.42 5.75
N LEU A 45 4.97 -16.47 6.54
CA LEU A 45 3.60 -15.99 6.51
C LEU A 45 3.57 -14.45 6.41
N ASN A 46 4.49 -13.84 5.68
CA ASN A 46 4.81 -12.41 5.82
C ASN A 46 4.10 -11.47 4.81
N PRO A 47 2.90 -10.93 5.11
CA PRO A 47 2.31 -9.79 4.43
C PRO A 47 3.26 -8.63 4.19
N CYS A 48 4.29 -8.43 5.02
CA CYS A 48 5.23 -7.32 4.87
C CYS A 48 6.20 -7.52 3.69
N SER A 49 6.69 -8.75 3.42
CA SER A 49 7.53 -8.97 2.23
C SER A 49 6.74 -8.84 0.94
N THR A 50 5.52 -9.39 0.90
CA THR A 50 4.59 -9.22 -0.23
C THR A 50 4.23 -7.75 -0.41
N HIS A 51 3.87 -7.04 0.66
CA HIS A 51 3.59 -5.60 0.59
C HIS A 51 4.76 -4.82 0.01
N ARG A 52 5.99 -5.06 0.50
CA ARG A 52 7.19 -4.40 -0.03
C ARG A 52 7.41 -4.71 -1.50
N SER A 53 7.33 -5.98 -1.91
CA SER A 53 7.51 -6.35 -3.31
C SER A 53 6.44 -5.76 -4.22
N GLU A 54 5.19 -5.76 -3.78
CA GLU A 54 4.07 -5.22 -4.56
C GLU A 54 4.14 -3.69 -4.66
N VAL A 55 4.55 -2.98 -3.60
CA VAL A 55 4.74 -1.51 -3.67
C VAL A 55 5.86 -1.16 -4.65
N VAL A 56 6.97 -1.90 -4.64
CA VAL A 56 8.07 -1.73 -5.60
C VAL A 56 7.59 -2.01 -7.03
N LYS A 57 6.91 -3.14 -7.26
CA LYS A 57 6.35 -3.48 -8.58
C LYS A 57 5.37 -2.42 -9.08
N PHE A 58 4.48 -1.94 -8.22
CA PHE A 58 3.50 -0.90 -8.57
C PHE A 58 4.19 0.42 -8.94
N ARG A 59 5.17 0.88 -8.14
CA ARG A 59 5.98 2.07 -8.42
C ARG A 59 6.70 1.96 -9.76
N ASP A 60 7.37 0.84 -10.01
CA ASP A 60 8.19 0.64 -11.21
C ASP A 60 7.30 0.51 -12.46
N SER A 61 6.14 -0.15 -12.34
CA SER A 61 5.13 -0.23 -13.39
C SER A 61 4.54 1.14 -13.72
N CYS A 62 4.28 1.98 -12.71
CA CYS A 62 3.86 3.36 -12.92
C CYS A 62 4.93 4.14 -13.67
N LEU A 63 6.18 4.08 -13.21
CA LEU A 63 7.31 4.79 -13.82
C LEU A 63 7.51 4.40 -15.29
N SER A 64 7.49 3.10 -15.58
CA SER A 64 7.58 2.56 -16.94
C SER A 64 6.42 3.04 -17.82
N SER A 65 5.19 2.93 -17.33
CA SER A 65 3.99 3.32 -18.06
C SER A 65 3.99 4.81 -18.41
N PHE A 66 4.32 5.70 -17.46
CA PHE A 66 4.42 7.13 -17.74
C PHE A 66 5.57 7.48 -18.69
N SER A 67 6.72 6.81 -18.56
CA SER A 67 7.87 7.03 -19.44
C SER A 67 7.61 6.56 -20.88
N SER A 68 6.72 5.58 -21.07
CA SER A 68 6.30 5.15 -22.42
C SER A 68 5.37 6.14 -23.13
N LEU A 69 4.68 7.01 -22.38
CA LEU A 69 3.74 8.00 -22.96
C LEU A 69 4.48 9.20 -23.55
N LYS A 70 5.58 9.62 -22.94
CA LYS A 70 6.47 10.66 -23.45
C LYS A 70 7.84 10.57 -22.78
N PRO A 71 8.91 11.12 -23.39
CA PRO A 71 10.19 11.27 -22.72
C PRO A 71 10.05 12.06 -21.42
N LEU A 72 10.53 11.49 -20.31
CA LEU A 72 10.58 12.12 -18.99
C LEU A 72 12.03 12.27 -18.57
N ASP A 73 12.36 13.43 -18.03
CA ASP A 73 13.72 13.76 -17.63
C ASP A 73 14.08 13.17 -16.25
N ILE A 74 15.35 13.36 -15.86
CA ILE A 74 15.84 12.92 -14.55
C ILE A 74 15.07 13.59 -13.41
N THR A 75 14.62 14.84 -13.59
CA THR A 75 13.84 15.59 -12.59
C THR A 75 12.53 14.87 -12.26
N PHE A 76 11.81 14.38 -13.27
CA PHE A 76 10.62 13.56 -13.05
C PHE A 76 10.96 12.28 -12.29
N GLN A 77 11.99 11.54 -12.70
CA GLN A 77 12.32 10.24 -12.10
C GLN A 77 12.71 10.38 -10.62
N THR A 78 13.54 11.39 -10.31
CA THR A 78 13.96 11.69 -8.95
C THR A 78 12.78 12.18 -8.10
N GLY A 79 11.98 13.11 -8.61
CA GLY A 79 10.81 13.63 -7.90
C GLY A 79 9.74 12.56 -7.66
N PHE A 80 9.50 11.70 -8.63
CA PHE A 80 8.57 10.57 -8.53
C PHE A 80 9.04 9.58 -7.48
N SER A 81 10.31 9.17 -7.51
CA SER A 81 10.88 8.18 -6.58
C SER A 81 10.95 8.70 -5.13
N ALA A 82 11.00 10.01 -4.95
CA ALA A 82 11.03 10.66 -3.64
C ALA A 82 9.65 10.81 -2.98
N LEU A 83 8.55 10.43 -3.66
CA LEU A 83 7.22 10.54 -3.08
C LEU A 83 7.07 9.61 -1.86
N ASP A 84 6.53 10.16 -0.78
CA ASP A 84 6.32 9.48 0.50
C ASP A 84 5.42 8.23 0.39
N CYS A 85 4.55 8.14 -0.62
CA CYS A 85 3.72 6.95 -0.84
C CYS A 85 4.52 5.69 -1.23
N TRP A 86 5.80 5.83 -1.56
CA TRP A 86 6.70 4.70 -1.85
C TRP A 86 7.48 4.21 -0.63
N ASN A 87 7.43 4.91 0.51
CA ASN A 87 8.12 4.48 1.71
C ASN A 87 7.41 3.25 2.30
N TYR A 88 7.91 2.05 2.01
CA TYR A 88 7.41 0.77 2.53
C TYR A 88 8.23 0.20 3.69
N GLU A 89 9.39 0.81 4.02
CA GLU A 89 10.24 0.36 5.14
C GLU A 89 9.63 0.76 6.47
N THR A 90 9.15 2.01 6.54
CA THR A 90 8.31 2.56 7.60
C THR A 90 7.05 3.11 6.94
N PRO A 91 6.06 2.25 6.63
CA PRO A 91 4.93 2.61 5.78
C PRO A 91 4.28 3.92 6.19
N SER A 92 4.44 4.93 5.33
CA SER A 92 3.76 6.20 5.51
C SER A 92 2.25 6.02 5.40
N LEU A 93 1.47 6.97 5.92
CA LEU A 93 0.02 6.93 5.78
C LEU A 93 -0.39 6.90 4.29
N SER A 94 0.35 7.61 3.44
CA SER A 94 0.16 7.62 1.99
C SER A 94 0.43 6.25 1.35
N CYS A 95 1.44 5.51 1.84
CA CYS A 95 1.72 4.15 1.39
C CYS A 95 0.58 3.19 1.78
N LEU A 96 0.10 3.28 3.03
CA LEU A 96 -1.03 2.47 3.53
C LEU A 96 -2.37 2.79 2.84
N TRP A 97 -2.51 3.95 2.20
CA TRP A 97 -3.67 4.26 1.39
C TRP A 97 -3.71 3.47 0.08
N LEU A 98 -2.54 3.18 -0.51
CA LEU A 98 -2.46 2.38 -1.73
C LEU A 98 -3.02 0.98 -1.51
N THR A 99 -2.73 0.36 -0.36
CA THR A 99 -3.27 -0.98 -0.01
C THR A 99 -4.79 -0.96 0.10
N ARG A 100 -5.40 0.19 0.41
CA ARG A 100 -6.86 0.38 0.42
C ARG A 100 -7.46 0.79 -0.92
N GLY A 101 -6.64 0.95 -1.95
CA GLY A 101 -7.08 1.47 -3.24
C GLY A 101 -7.36 2.94 -3.33
N LEU A 102 -6.84 3.68 -2.37
CA LEU A 102 -6.91 5.12 -2.36
C LEU A 102 -5.64 5.67 -3.02
N LEU A 103 -5.82 6.53 -4.02
CA LEU A 103 -4.70 7.20 -4.68
C LEU A 103 -4.23 8.41 -3.85
N PRO A 104 -2.97 8.47 -3.40
CA PRO A 104 -2.49 9.58 -2.60
C PRO A 104 -2.58 10.92 -3.34
N ALA A 105 -3.01 11.96 -2.64
CA ALA A 105 -3.16 13.31 -3.20
C ALA A 105 -1.81 13.87 -3.70
N HIS A 106 -0.71 13.60 -2.98
CA HIS A 106 0.63 14.04 -3.37
C HIS A 106 1.10 13.39 -4.68
N LEU A 107 0.84 12.09 -4.87
CA LEU A 107 1.12 11.39 -6.13
C LEU A 107 0.33 12.00 -7.30
N THR A 108 -0.97 12.22 -7.10
CA THR A 108 -1.83 12.82 -8.14
C THR A 108 -1.40 14.24 -8.47
N THR A 109 -1.02 15.03 -7.45
CA THR A 109 -0.57 16.42 -7.61
C THR A 109 0.75 16.50 -8.35
N PHE A 110 1.70 15.62 -8.04
CA PHE A 110 2.96 15.50 -8.76
C PHE A 110 2.73 15.17 -10.24
N LEU A 111 1.93 14.15 -10.54
CA LEU A 111 1.69 13.70 -11.91
C LEU A 111 0.94 14.74 -12.76
N LYS A 112 0.06 15.55 -12.14
CA LYS A 112 -0.66 16.65 -12.81
C LYS A 112 0.25 17.71 -13.41
N GLN A 113 1.50 17.83 -12.94
CA GLN A 113 2.49 18.74 -13.53
C GLN A 113 2.95 18.27 -14.91
N TYR A 114 2.77 16.99 -15.23
CA TYR A 114 3.28 16.35 -16.45
C TYR A 114 2.18 15.81 -17.36
N PHE A 115 1.04 15.40 -16.82
CA PHE A 115 -0.01 14.70 -17.55
C PHE A 115 -1.41 15.24 -17.24
N PRO A 116 -2.34 15.23 -18.21
CA PRO A 116 -3.75 15.47 -17.94
C PRO A 116 -4.32 14.41 -17.00
N LEU A 117 -5.31 14.81 -16.19
CA LEU A 117 -5.94 13.94 -15.19
C LEU A 117 -6.53 12.66 -15.80
N SER A 118 -7.10 12.75 -17.01
CA SER A 118 -7.64 11.60 -17.74
C SER A 118 -6.57 10.56 -18.07
N VAL A 119 -5.35 11.00 -18.43
CA VAL A 119 -4.21 10.13 -18.71
C VAL A 119 -3.72 9.48 -17.42
N ILE A 120 -3.62 10.25 -16.33
CA ILE A 120 -3.20 9.74 -15.01
C ILE A 120 -4.09 8.59 -14.56
N TYR A 121 -5.41 8.79 -14.55
CA TYR A 121 -6.33 7.74 -14.10
C TYR A 121 -6.38 6.55 -15.06
N LYS A 122 -6.35 6.78 -16.37
CA LYS A 122 -6.30 5.70 -17.36
C LYS A 122 -5.06 4.82 -17.20
N THR A 123 -3.92 5.41 -16.87
CA THR A 123 -2.66 4.69 -16.65
C THR A 123 -2.61 3.98 -15.30
N ILE A 124 -3.01 4.65 -14.21
CA ILE A 124 -2.87 4.11 -12.85
C ILE A 124 -3.94 3.08 -12.51
N SER A 125 -5.18 3.26 -12.98
CA SER A 125 -6.31 2.40 -12.59
C SER A 125 -6.05 0.89 -12.77
N PRO A 126 -5.55 0.40 -13.93
CA PRO A 126 -5.25 -1.02 -14.06
C PRO A 126 -4.12 -1.47 -13.14
N LEU A 127 -3.05 -0.67 -13.00
CA LEU A 127 -1.91 -0.99 -12.14
C LEU A 127 -2.31 -1.06 -10.66
N LEU A 128 -3.21 -0.18 -10.22
CA LEU A 128 -3.72 -0.17 -8.86
C LEU A 128 -4.60 -1.39 -8.59
N ASN A 129 -5.39 -1.80 -9.59
CA ASN A 129 -6.19 -3.02 -9.50
C ASN A 129 -5.29 -4.27 -9.42
N ASP A 130 -4.25 -4.36 -10.26
CA ASP A 130 -3.29 -5.47 -10.23
C ASP A 130 -2.58 -5.53 -8.87
N PHE A 131 -2.19 -4.37 -8.33
CA PHE A 131 -1.63 -4.26 -6.99
C PHE A 131 -2.59 -4.79 -5.90
N HIS A 132 -3.88 -4.48 -5.95
CA HIS A 132 -4.85 -5.04 -4.99
C HIS A 132 -5.06 -6.52 -5.16
N VAL A 133 -5.15 -7.00 -6.40
CA VAL A 133 -5.27 -8.44 -6.67
C VAL A 133 -4.05 -9.17 -6.12
N ALA A 134 -2.85 -8.61 -6.25
CA ALA A 134 -1.65 -9.21 -5.66
C ALA A 134 -1.65 -9.19 -4.12
N LEU A 135 -2.23 -8.17 -3.49
CA LEU A 135 -2.32 -8.07 -2.03
C LEU A 135 -3.43 -8.95 -1.41
N TYR A 136 -4.55 -9.12 -2.11
CA TYR A 136 -5.78 -9.70 -1.54
C TYR A 136 -6.35 -10.88 -2.32
N GLY A 137 -5.90 -11.14 -3.55
CA GLY A 137 -6.48 -12.12 -4.46
C GLY A 137 -6.27 -13.57 -4.04
N GLU A 138 -5.30 -13.84 -3.17
CA GLU A 138 -5.05 -15.17 -2.58
C GLU A 138 -5.69 -15.34 -1.18
N ILE A 139 -6.50 -14.39 -0.69
CA ILE A 139 -7.10 -14.39 0.68
C ILE A 139 -8.60 -14.69 0.71
#